data_AF-A0A377K2K0-F1
#
_entry.id   AF-A0A377K2K0-F1
#
_cell.length_a   1.000
_cell.length_b   1.000
_cell.length_c   1.000
_cell.angle_alpha   90.00
_cell.angle_beta   90.00
_cell.angle_gamma   90.00
#
_symmetry.space_group_name_H-M   'P 1'
#
loop_
_entity.id
_entity.type
_entity.pdbx_description
1 polymer ?
#
loop_
_entity_poly.entity_id
_entity_poly.type
_entity_poly.pdbx_seq_one_letter_code
_entity_poly.pdbx_strand_id
1 'polypeptide(L)'
;MKWCWQKCTKNAFEKALVVDDEFHLIGMITVKDFQKAERKPNACKDEQGRLRVGAAVGAGAGNEERVDALVAAGVDVLLIDSSHGHSEGVLQRIRETRAKYPDLQIIGGNVATAAGARALAEAGCSAVKVGIGPGSICTTRIVTGVGVPQITGRC
;
A
#
# COMPACT_ATOMS: atom_id res chain seq x y z
N MET A 1 -6.09 9.32 24.17
CA MET A 1 -7.35 9.09 23.44
C MET A 1 -8.57 8.76 24.31
N LYS A 2 -8.54 7.78 25.24
CA LYS A 2 -9.71 7.43 26.09
C LYS A 2 -10.32 8.61 26.88
N TRP A 3 -9.48 9.53 27.35
CA TRP A 3 -9.92 10.75 28.04
C TRP A 3 -10.80 11.66 27.18
N CYS A 4 -10.43 11.87 25.91
CA CYS A 4 -11.19 12.71 24.98
C CYS A 4 -12.59 12.12 24.73
N TRP A 5 -12.66 10.80 24.55
CA TRP A 5 -13.94 10.10 24.39
C TRP A 5 -14.86 10.30 25.60
N GLN A 6 -14.33 10.15 26.82
CA GLN A 6 -15.09 10.37 28.06
C GLN A 6 -15.59 11.82 28.19
N LYS A 7 -14.78 12.81 27.80
CA LYS A 7 -15.17 14.23 27.81
C LYS A 7 -16.28 14.51 26.78
N CYS A 8 -16.16 13.98 25.56
CA CYS A 8 -17.17 14.16 24.51
C CYS A 8 -18.52 13.52 24.88
N THR A 9 -18.50 12.29 25.41
CA THR A 9 -19.74 11.58 25.79
C THR A 9 -20.41 12.20 27.02
N LYS A 10 -19.64 12.61 28.04
CA LYS A 10 -20.20 13.28 29.23
C LYS A 10 -20.84 14.63 28.90
N ASN A 11 -20.25 15.39 27.98
CA ASN A 11 -20.70 16.75 27.67
C ASN A 11 -21.55 16.84 26.39
N ALA A 12 -21.90 15.70 25.78
CA ALA A 12 -22.70 15.60 24.55
C ALA A 12 -22.17 16.42 23.35
N PHE A 13 -20.85 16.54 23.21
CA PHE A 13 -20.23 17.22 22.07
C PHE A 13 -19.67 16.21 21.06
N GLU A 14 -19.94 16.41 19.76
CA GLU A 14 -19.50 15.50 18.69
C GLU A 14 -18.03 15.65 18.27
N LYS A 15 -17.46 16.84 18.49
CA LYS A 15 -16.13 17.23 18.00
C LYS A 15 -15.36 17.89 19.15
N ALA A 16 -14.09 17.54 19.26
CA ALA A 16 -13.15 18.17 20.18
C ALA A 16 -12.01 18.78 19.37
N LEU A 17 -11.84 20.09 19.48
CA LEU A 17 -10.67 20.78 18.91
C LEU A 17 -9.47 20.54 19.84
N VAL A 18 -8.32 20.31 19.23
CA VAL A 18 -7.05 20.10 19.94
C VAL A 18 -6.20 21.34 19.69
N VAL A 19 -5.76 21.98 20.76
CA VAL A 19 -4.88 23.15 20.72
C VAL A 19 -3.55 22.83 21.40
N ASP A 20 -2.49 23.56 21.03
CA ASP A 20 -1.22 23.55 21.75
C ASP A 20 -1.24 24.48 22.98
N ASP A 21 -0.10 24.59 23.68
CA ASP A 21 0.04 25.41 24.89
C ASP A 21 -0.09 26.93 24.61
N GLU A 22 0.13 27.35 23.36
CA GLU A 22 -0.02 28.72 22.88
C GLU A 22 -1.43 29.02 22.35
N PHE A 23 -2.35 28.04 22.46
CA PHE A 23 -3.74 28.11 22.02
C PHE A 23 -3.92 28.11 20.48
N HIS A 24 -2.94 27.64 19.72
CA HIS A 24 -3.09 27.41 18.28
C HIS A 24 -3.83 26.10 18.01
N LEU A 25 -4.72 26.09 17.02
CA LEU A 25 -5.46 24.90 16.60
C LEU A 25 -4.53 23.93 15.87
N ILE A 26 -4.30 22.75 16.44
CA ILE A 26 -3.44 21.70 15.89
C ILE A 26 -4.21 20.47 15.40
N GLY A 27 -5.51 20.39 15.67
CA GLY A 27 -6.32 19.29 15.14
C GLY A 27 -7.74 19.22 15.67
N MET A 28 -8.43 18.14 15.30
CA MET A 28 -9.79 17.86 15.71
C MET A 28 -10.01 16.35 15.84
N ILE A 29 -10.71 15.93 16.89
CA ILE A 29 -11.11 14.54 17.13
C ILE A 29 -12.64 14.47 17.10
N THR A 30 -13.20 13.43 16.48
CA THR A 30 -14.67 13.25 16.42
C THR A 30 -15.15 12.01 17.16
N VAL A 31 -16.36 12.06 17.73
CA VAL A 31 -17.02 10.90 18.36
C VAL A 31 -17.21 9.74 17.36
N LYS A 32 -17.41 10.06 16.08
CA LYS A 32 -17.58 9.07 15.01
C LYS A 32 -16.34 8.20 14.84
N ASP A 33 -15.14 8.73 15.05
CA ASP A 33 -13.90 7.96 14.91
C ASP A 33 -13.80 6.87 15.99
N PHE A 34 -14.24 7.16 17.22
CA PHE A 34 -14.34 6.18 18.30
C PHE A 34 -15.38 5.10 18.01
N GLN A 35 -16.57 5.49 17.57
CA GLN A 35 -17.63 4.53 17.20
C GLN A 35 -17.19 3.61 16.06
N LYS A 36 -16.48 4.13 15.06
CA LYS A 36 -15.90 3.34 13.98
C LYS A 36 -14.83 2.37 14.50
N ALA A 37 -13.97 2.82 15.41
CA ALA A 37 -12.92 1.97 16.00
C ALA A 37 -13.52 0.82 16.81
N GLU A 38 -14.56 1.07 17.62
CA GLU A 38 -15.26 0.04 18.40
C GLU A 38 -16.01 -0.96 17.51
N ARG A 39 -16.68 -0.47 16.45
CA ARG A 39 -17.38 -1.33 15.48
C ARG A 39 -16.44 -2.14 14.59
N LYS A 40 -15.19 -1.71 14.40
CA LYS A 40 -14.20 -2.31 13.51
C LYS A 40 -12.86 -2.52 14.26
N PRO A 41 -12.82 -3.43 15.25
CA PRO A 41 -11.63 -3.64 16.07
C PRO A 41 -10.43 -4.18 15.27
N ASN A 42 -10.71 -4.94 14.20
CA ASN A 42 -9.67 -5.51 13.32
C ASN A 42 -9.41 -4.65 12.07
N ALA A 43 -9.70 -3.34 12.11
CA ALA A 43 -9.41 -2.45 11.00
C ALA A 43 -7.90 -2.36 10.75
N CYS A 44 -7.48 -2.44 9.48
CA CYS A 44 -6.08 -2.27 9.09
C CYS A 44 -5.68 -0.79 9.23
N LYS A 45 -4.93 -0.49 10.29
CA LYS A 45 -4.53 0.87 10.64
C LYS A 45 -3.01 0.97 10.82
N ASP A 46 -2.49 2.17 10.65
CA ASP A 46 -1.12 2.49 11.02
C ASP A 46 -0.99 2.79 12.52
N GLU A 47 0.22 3.09 12.96
CA GLU A 47 0.54 3.39 14.36
C GLU A 47 -0.15 4.68 14.87
N GLN A 48 -0.56 5.56 13.97
CA GLN A 48 -1.29 6.79 14.26
C GLN A 48 -2.81 6.58 14.28
N GLY A 49 -3.28 5.37 13.96
CA GLY A 49 -4.70 5.00 13.93
C GLY A 49 -5.43 5.36 12.64
N ARG A 50 -4.71 5.79 11.60
CA ARG A 50 -5.24 6.07 10.25
C ARG A 50 -5.41 4.77 9.49
N LEU A 51 -6.35 4.71 8.55
CA LEU A 51 -6.50 3.52 7.69
C LEU A 51 -5.31 3.42 6.75
N ARG A 52 -4.76 2.20 6.59
CA ARG A 52 -3.67 1.97 5.64
C ARG A 52 -4.17 2.00 4.20
N VAL A 53 -3.38 2.57 3.31
CA VAL A 53 -3.68 2.70 1.88
C VAL A 53 -2.52 2.17 1.04
N GLY A 54 -2.87 1.35 0.05
CA GLY A 54 -1.95 0.92 -1.00
C GLY A 54 -2.32 1.50 -2.36
N ALA A 55 -1.34 1.72 -3.22
CA ALA A 55 -1.54 2.19 -4.59
C ALA A 55 -0.67 1.41 -5.57
N ALA A 56 -1.10 1.34 -6.83
CA ALA A 56 -0.38 0.64 -7.89
C ALA A 56 0.04 1.61 -9.01
N VAL A 57 1.24 1.41 -9.54
CA VAL A 57 1.80 2.15 -10.68
C VAL A 57 2.44 1.17 -11.65
N GLY A 58 2.48 1.54 -12.93
CA GLY A 58 3.23 0.76 -13.93
C GLY A 58 4.73 1.07 -13.91
N ALA A 59 5.51 0.29 -14.65
CA ALA A 59 6.95 0.53 -14.83
C ALA A 59 7.30 1.44 -16.03
N GLY A 60 6.30 1.94 -16.76
CA GLY A 60 6.53 2.82 -17.91
C GLY A 60 7.12 4.18 -17.52
N ALA A 61 7.75 4.85 -18.47
CA ALA A 61 8.26 6.22 -18.32
C ALA A 61 7.12 7.19 -17.94
N GLY A 62 7.43 8.19 -17.10
CA GLY A 62 6.48 9.18 -16.59
C GLY A 62 5.70 8.74 -15.35
N ASN A 63 5.90 7.52 -14.85
CA ASN A 63 5.29 7.09 -13.58
C ASN A 63 6.05 7.59 -12.35
N GLU A 64 7.26 8.15 -12.50
CA GLU A 64 8.07 8.70 -11.41
C GLU A 64 7.32 9.82 -10.67
N GLU A 65 6.77 10.78 -11.41
CA GLU A 65 5.98 11.88 -10.83
C GLU A 65 4.74 11.36 -10.08
N ARG A 66 4.14 10.28 -10.59
CA ARG A 66 3.00 9.62 -9.93
C ARG A 66 3.42 8.94 -8.63
N VAL A 67 4.59 8.29 -8.61
CA VAL A 67 5.15 7.72 -7.38
C VAL A 67 5.39 8.82 -6.36
N ASP A 68 6.03 9.91 -6.78
CA ASP A 68 6.33 11.04 -5.90
C ASP A 68 5.05 11.63 -5.29
N ALA A 69 4.01 11.84 -6.09
CA ALA A 69 2.73 12.33 -5.63
C ALA A 69 2.05 11.37 -4.64
N LEU A 70 2.12 10.06 -4.87
CA LEU A 70 1.56 9.05 -3.97
C LEU A 70 2.30 8.98 -2.63
N VAL A 71 3.63 9.06 -2.68
CA VAL A 71 4.45 9.10 -1.45
C VAL A 71 4.20 10.39 -0.67
N ALA A 72 4.12 11.54 -1.34
CA ALA A 72 3.77 12.80 -0.72
C ALA A 72 2.36 12.79 -0.08
N ALA A 73 1.41 12.05 -0.68
CA ALA A 73 0.08 11.83 -0.11
C ALA A 73 0.07 10.84 1.08
N GLY A 74 1.18 10.17 1.36
CA GLY A 74 1.33 9.25 2.50
C GLY A 74 0.84 7.83 2.25
N VAL A 75 1.04 7.29 1.03
CA VAL A 75 0.77 5.87 0.76
C VAL A 75 1.60 4.96 1.66
N ASP A 76 0.99 3.93 2.27
CA ASP A 76 1.71 2.97 3.13
C ASP A 76 2.50 1.95 2.32
N VAL A 77 1.96 1.54 1.17
CA VAL A 77 2.53 0.49 0.33
C VAL A 77 2.32 0.79 -1.16
N LEU A 78 3.40 0.69 -1.93
CA LEU A 78 3.39 0.92 -3.37
C LEU A 78 3.60 -0.39 -4.13
N LEU A 79 2.70 -0.71 -5.04
CA LEU A 79 2.82 -1.84 -5.96
C LEU A 79 3.33 -1.35 -7.32
N ILE A 80 4.51 -1.80 -7.73
CA ILE A 80 4.96 -1.67 -9.11
C ILE A 80 4.41 -2.88 -9.88
N ASP A 81 3.37 -2.62 -10.67
CA ASP A 81 2.55 -3.64 -11.33
C ASP A 81 2.89 -3.79 -12.81
N SER A 82 3.04 -5.05 -13.24
CA SER A 82 3.24 -5.46 -14.62
C SER A 82 2.66 -6.85 -14.83
N SER A 83 2.27 -7.17 -16.06
CA SER A 83 1.91 -8.55 -16.43
C SER A 83 3.10 -9.51 -16.27
N HIS A 84 4.33 -9.01 -16.43
CA HIS A 84 5.58 -9.74 -16.19
C HIS A 84 6.62 -8.85 -15.49
N GLY A 85 6.73 -9.00 -14.18
CA GLY A 85 7.61 -8.22 -13.32
C GLY A 85 9.10 -8.60 -13.40
N HIS A 86 9.43 -9.78 -13.93
CA HIS A 86 10.81 -10.21 -14.14
C HIS A 86 11.37 -9.65 -15.46
N SER A 87 11.30 -8.32 -15.63
CA SER A 87 11.85 -7.60 -16.77
C SER A 87 12.76 -6.48 -16.28
N GLU A 88 13.81 -6.15 -17.05
CA GLU A 88 14.82 -5.19 -16.59
C GLU A 88 14.22 -3.81 -16.30
N GLY A 89 13.26 -3.34 -17.11
CA GLY A 89 12.58 -2.07 -16.84
C GLY A 89 11.82 -2.03 -15.52
N VAL A 90 11.18 -3.15 -15.13
CA VAL A 90 10.49 -3.25 -13.83
C VAL A 90 11.50 -3.32 -12.69
N LEU A 91 12.54 -4.14 -12.81
CA LEU A 91 13.59 -4.25 -11.79
C LEU A 91 14.28 -2.91 -11.57
N GLN A 92 14.62 -2.20 -12.65
CA GLN A 92 15.25 -0.90 -12.58
C GLN A 92 14.34 0.15 -11.92
N ARG A 93 13.05 0.16 -12.24
CA ARG A 93 12.05 1.01 -11.56
C ARG A 93 12.00 0.75 -10.06
N ILE A 94 12.01 -0.52 -9.65
CA ILE A 94 12.04 -0.91 -8.24
C ILE A 94 13.31 -0.41 -7.55
N ARG A 95 14.48 -0.61 -8.16
CA ARG A 95 15.77 -0.14 -7.61
C ARG A 95 15.78 1.38 -7.45
N GLU A 96 15.34 2.13 -8.46
CA GLU A 96 15.22 3.59 -8.42
C GLU A 96 14.27 4.06 -7.31
N THR A 97 13.11 3.40 -7.19
CA THR A 97 12.11 3.75 -6.18
C THR A 97 12.62 3.45 -4.78
N ARG A 98 13.26 2.29 -4.57
CA ARG A 98 13.88 1.93 -3.29
C ARG A 98 15.02 2.88 -2.91
N ALA A 99 15.85 3.27 -3.87
CA ALA A 99 16.94 4.22 -3.64
C ALA A 99 16.42 5.60 -3.22
N LYS A 100 15.33 6.07 -3.82
CA LYS A 100 14.70 7.35 -3.50
C LYS A 100 13.88 7.31 -2.21
N TYR A 101 13.24 6.19 -1.92
CA TYR A 101 12.37 5.98 -0.76
C TYR A 101 12.76 4.72 0.02
N PRO A 102 13.83 4.78 0.85
CA PRO A 102 14.38 3.61 1.53
C PRO A 102 13.40 2.90 2.46
N ASP A 103 12.48 3.62 3.09
CA ASP A 103 11.55 3.07 4.09
C ASP A 103 10.19 2.66 3.50
N LEU A 104 9.91 3.03 2.24
CA LEU A 104 8.62 2.74 1.59
C LEU A 104 8.43 1.24 1.43
N GLN A 105 7.25 0.71 1.77
CA GLN A 105 6.95 -0.69 1.48
C GLN A 105 6.64 -0.86 -0.01
N ILE A 106 7.44 -1.67 -0.69
CA ILE A 106 7.34 -1.88 -2.14
C ILE A 106 6.92 -3.32 -2.42
N ILE A 107 5.83 -3.48 -3.18
CA ILE A 107 5.43 -4.76 -3.74
C ILE A 107 5.81 -4.76 -5.22
N GLY A 108 6.46 -5.83 -5.70
CA GLY A 108 6.77 -6.01 -7.12
C GLY A 108 6.04 -7.20 -7.70
N GLY A 109 5.60 -7.12 -8.95
CA GLY A 109 5.03 -8.25 -9.66
C GLY A 109 4.55 -7.91 -11.06
N ASN A 110 3.93 -8.85 -11.77
CA ASN A 110 3.69 -10.25 -11.39
C ASN A 110 4.83 -11.17 -11.79
N VAL A 111 5.11 -12.18 -10.97
CA VAL A 111 6.03 -13.28 -11.33
C VAL A 111 5.35 -14.64 -11.15
N ALA A 112 5.90 -15.66 -11.78
CA ALA A 112 5.41 -17.03 -11.68
C ALA A 112 6.56 -18.06 -11.54
N THR A 113 7.78 -17.57 -11.27
CA THR A 113 8.98 -18.40 -11.12
C THR A 113 9.78 -17.95 -9.91
N ALA A 114 10.48 -18.90 -9.29
CA ALA A 114 11.38 -18.61 -8.17
C ALA A 114 12.48 -17.60 -8.55
N ALA A 115 13.02 -17.70 -9.78
CA ALA A 115 14.02 -16.76 -10.28
C ALA A 115 13.47 -15.33 -10.35
N GLY A 116 12.25 -15.15 -10.87
CA GLY A 116 11.62 -13.83 -10.91
C GLY A 116 11.31 -13.27 -9.53
N ALA A 117 10.89 -14.13 -8.58
CA ALA A 117 10.68 -13.72 -7.21
C ALA A 117 11.98 -13.28 -6.52
N ARG A 118 13.08 -14.01 -6.72
CA ARG A 118 14.41 -13.63 -6.23
C ARG A 118 14.89 -12.31 -6.83
N ALA A 119 14.77 -12.15 -8.15
CA ALA A 119 15.16 -10.91 -8.82
C ALA A 119 14.42 -9.68 -8.28
N LEU A 120 13.11 -9.81 -8.02
CA LEU A 120 12.32 -8.72 -7.42
C LEU A 120 12.74 -8.43 -5.97
N ALA A 121 13.00 -9.46 -5.17
CA ALA A 121 13.49 -9.30 -3.80
C ALA A 121 14.87 -8.60 -3.78
N GLU A 122 15.79 -9.05 -4.63
CA GLU A 122 17.13 -8.47 -4.80
C GLU A 122 17.09 -7.02 -5.32
N ALA A 123 16.11 -6.68 -6.17
CA ALA A 123 15.89 -5.31 -6.61
C ALA A 123 15.42 -4.36 -5.50
N GLY A 124 14.90 -4.91 -4.38
CA GLY A 124 14.51 -4.15 -3.20
C GLY A 124 13.02 -4.21 -2.86
N CYS A 125 12.25 -5.17 -3.38
CA CYS A 125 10.86 -5.36 -2.96
C CYS A 125 10.77 -5.84 -1.50
N SER A 126 9.82 -5.27 -0.75
CA SER A 126 9.40 -5.77 0.57
C SER A 126 8.52 -7.03 0.44
N ALA A 127 7.77 -7.15 -0.67
CA ALA A 127 6.96 -8.33 -0.97
C ALA A 127 6.84 -8.55 -2.48
N VAL A 128 6.49 -9.78 -2.87
CA VAL A 128 6.35 -10.19 -4.27
C VAL A 128 4.92 -10.63 -4.57
N LYS A 129 4.33 -10.10 -5.65
CA LYS A 129 3.01 -10.50 -6.17
C LYS A 129 3.17 -11.62 -7.18
N VAL A 130 2.60 -12.79 -6.85
CA VAL A 130 2.76 -14.03 -7.62
C VAL A 130 1.48 -14.41 -8.38
N GLY A 131 1.63 -14.67 -9.68
CA GLY A 131 0.60 -15.25 -10.53
C GLY A 131 0.51 -14.61 -11.91
N ILE A 132 0.57 -15.41 -12.98
CA ILE A 132 0.38 -14.95 -14.37
C ILE A 132 -0.74 -15.77 -15.02
N GLY A 133 -1.82 -15.10 -15.39
CA GLY A 133 -3.01 -15.71 -16.00
C GLY A 133 -3.99 -16.52 -15.12
N PRO A 134 -3.95 -16.56 -13.77
CA PRO A 134 -4.92 -17.33 -12.98
C PRO A 134 -6.21 -16.55 -12.64
N GLY A 135 -6.27 -15.25 -12.98
CA GLY A 135 -7.42 -14.40 -12.65
C GLY A 135 -8.67 -14.82 -13.41
N SER A 136 -9.84 -14.73 -12.78
CA SER A 136 -11.13 -15.14 -13.37
C SER A 136 -11.45 -14.44 -14.70
N ILE A 137 -10.99 -13.20 -14.87
CA ILE A 137 -11.17 -12.40 -16.09
C ILE A 137 -9.87 -12.29 -16.92
N CYS A 138 -8.77 -12.88 -16.48
CA CYS A 138 -7.46 -12.70 -17.09
C CYS A 138 -7.32 -13.63 -18.30
N THR A 139 -7.26 -13.05 -19.50
CA THR A 139 -7.12 -13.82 -20.74
C THR A 139 -5.67 -14.06 -21.15
N THR A 140 -4.67 -13.71 -20.32
CA THR A 140 -3.25 -13.81 -20.67
C THR A 140 -2.87 -15.22 -21.15
N ARG A 141 -3.32 -16.28 -20.49
CA ARG A 141 -3.06 -17.67 -20.95
C ARG A 141 -3.72 -17.98 -22.29
N ILE A 142 -4.92 -17.46 -22.52
CA ILE A 142 -5.70 -17.70 -23.74
C ILE A 142 -5.05 -16.96 -24.92
N VAL A 143 -4.65 -15.70 -24.73
CA VAL A 143 -4.14 -14.81 -25.79
C VAL A 143 -2.66 -15.04 -26.07
N THR A 144 -1.84 -15.16 -25.02
CA THR A 144 -0.37 -15.21 -25.18
C THR A 144 0.19 -16.63 -25.09
N GLY A 145 -0.62 -17.60 -24.64
CA GLY A 145 -0.13 -18.94 -24.28
C GLY A 145 0.73 -18.97 -23.00
N VAL A 146 1.03 -17.81 -22.40
CA VAL A 146 1.92 -17.69 -21.24
C VAL A 146 1.12 -17.61 -19.93
N GLY A 147 1.49 -18.45 -18.97
CA GLY A 147 1.00 -18.42 -17.59
C GLY A 147 1.25 -19.74 -16.87
N VAL A 148 1.20 -19.72 -15.54
CA VAL A 148 1.50 -20.89 -14.70
C VAL A 148 0.31 -21.18 -13.80
N PRO A 149 -0.18 -22.43 -13.69
CA PRO A 149 -1.20 -22.82 -12.71
C PRO A 149 -0.87 -22.29 -11.31
N GLN A 150 -1.81 -21.61 -10.65
CA GLN A 150 -1.51 -20.83 -9.45
C GLN A 150 -1.01 -21.68 -8.27
N ILE A 151 -1.42 -22.95 -8.22
CA ILE A 151 -0.97 -23.89 -7.17
C ILE A 151 0.53 -24.20 -7.37
N THR A 152 0.95 -24.47 -8.61
CA THR A 152 2.35 -24.75 -8.93
C THR A 152 3.23 -23.50 -8.87
N GLY A 153 2.71 -22.34 -9.29
CA GLY A 153 3.47 -21.08 -9.29
C GLY A 153 3.66 -20.43 -7.90
N ARG A 154 2.97 -20.92 -6.87
CA ARG A 154 3.14 -20.47 -5.47
C ARG A 154 4.23 -21.24 -4.71
N CYS A 155 4.70 -22.35 -5.26
CA CYS A 155 5.80 -23.16 -4.73
C CYS A 155 7.13 -22.71 -5.34
#